data_AF-A0A7X8PZF5-F1
#
_entry.id   AF-A0A7X8PZF5-F1
#
_cell.length_a   1.000
_cell.length_b   1.000
_cell.length_c   1.000
_cell.angle_alpha   90.00
_cell.angle_beta   90.00
_cell.angle_gamma   90.00
#
_symmetry.space_group_name_H-M   'P 1'
#
loop_
_entity.id
_entity.type
_entity.pdbx_description
1 polymer ?
#
loop_
_entity_poly.entity_id
_entity_poly.type
_entity_poly.pdbx_seq_one_letter_code
_entity_poly.pdbx_strand_id
1 'polypeptide(L)'
;MDAKIPEKLRHFLKTALKDVDDGYEYASELNRILNSDECQTALTGKQIDTLRDFSDKVKKVGEITYYSEQRIKDLEKEFFGDKGILGYLGEEVVPPKPEWPF
;
A
#
# COMPACT_ATOMS: atom_id res chain seq x y z
N MET A 1 19.51 -11.40 -5.72
CA MET A 1 18.23 -11.30 -6.45
C MET A 1 17.45 -10.23 -5.73
N ASP A 2 17.40 -9.02 -6.28
CA ASP A 2 16.59 -7.95 -5.73
C ASP A 2 15.13 -8.36 -5.86
N ALA A 3 14.47 -8.68 -4.75
CA ALA A 3 13.04 -8.94 -4.71
C ALA A 3 12.33 -7.61 -5.01
N LYS A 4 12.24 -7.27 -6.29
CA LYS A 4 11.55 -6.06 -6.75
C LYS A 4 10.05 -6.28 -6.57
N ILE A 5 9.41 -5.34 -5.89
CA ILE A 5 7.95 -5.27 -5.78
C ILE A 5 7.37 -5.35 -7.20
N PRO A 6 6.41 -6.25 -7.46
CA PRO A 6 5.76 -6.34 -8.77
C PRO A 6 5.18 -4.98 -9.18
N GLU A 7 5.40 -4.58 -10.44
CA GLU A 7 5.03 -3.24 -10.91
C GLU A 7 3.53 -2.95 -10.75
N LYS A 8 2.68 -3.97 -10.92
CA LYS A 8 1.24 -3.88 -10.69
C LYS A 8 0.90 -3.47 -9.27
N LEU A 9 1.54 -4.10 -8.27
CA LEU A 9 1.34 -3.76 -6.86
C LEU A 9 1.83 -2.35 -6.57
N ARG A 10 3.01 -1.99 -7.07
CA ARG A 10 3.58 -0.65 -6.89
C ARG A 10 2.70 0.44 -7.51
N HIS A 11 2.16 0.20 -8.71
CA HIS A 11 1.28 1.14 -9.39
C HIS A 11 -0.02 1.30 -8.59
N PHE A 12 -0.65 0.19 -8.23
CA PHE A 12 -1.85 0.17 -7.42
C PHE A 12 -1.67 0.95 -6.11
N LEU A 13 -0.62 0.69 -5.34
CA LEU A 13 -0.41 1.41 -4.06
C LEU A 13 -0.27 2.93 -4.23
N LYS A 14 0.18 3.42 -5.39
CA LYS A 14 0.32 4.86 -5.66
C LYS A 14 -0.97 5.52 -6.12
N THR A 15 -1.83 4.80 -6.84
CA THR A 15 -3.01 5.38 -7.50
C THR A 15 -4.32 4.92 -6.89
N ALA A 16 -4.35 3.81 -6.15
CA ALA A 16 -5.57 3.17 -5.67
C ALA A 16 -6.47 4.09 -4.85
N LEU A 17 -5.93 4.98 -4.01
CA LEU A 17 -6.76 5.94 -3.26
C LEU A 17 -7.50 6.96 -4.14
N LYS A 18 -7.10 7.13 -5.40
CA LYS A 18 -7.73 8.01 -6.38
C LYS A 18 -8.53 7.26 -7.43
N ASP A 19 -8.18 6.00 -7.67
CA ASP A 19 -8.75 5.19 -8.75
C ASP A 19 -9.94 4.35 -8.29
N VAL A 20 -10.15 4.17 -6.98
CA VAL A 20 -11.25 3.37 -6.42
C VAL A 20 -12.21 4.25 -5.63
N ASP A 21 -13.51 3.91 -5.69
CA ASP A 21 -14.57 4.73 -5.10
C ASP A 21 -14.81 4.39 -3.63
N ASP A 22 -14.49 3.15 -3.22
CA ASP A 22 -14.66 2.69 -1.84
C ASP A 22 -13.55 1.73 -1.37
N GLY A 23 -13.48 1.54 -0.06
CA GLY A 23 -12.52 0.65 0.59
C GLY A 23 -12.76 -0.83 0.31
N TYR A 24 -13.98 -1.21 -0.12
CA TYR A 24 -14.26 -2.59 -0.54
C TYR A 24 -13.57 -2.88 -1.88
N GLU A 25 -13.70 -2.00 -2.85
CA GLU A 25 -13.04 -2.05 -4.15
C GLU A 25 -11.52 -2.03 -3.97
N TYR A 26 -11.00 -1.11 -3.14
CA TYR A 26 -9.59 -1.09 -2.76
C TYR A 26 -9.12 -2.46 -2.26
N ALA A 27 -9.83 -3.04 -1.28
CA ALA A 27 -9.43 -4.31 -0.68
C ALA A 27 -9.55 -5.48 -1.65
N SER A 28 -10.57 -5.47 -2.52
CA SER A 28 -10.80 -6.50 -3.54
C SER A 28 -9.66 -6.51 -4.57
N GLU A 29 -9.32 -5.35 -5.12
CA GLU A 29 -8.25 -5.23 -6.12
C GLU A 29 -6.87 -5.50 -5.50
N LEU A 30 -6.61 -5.03 -4.28
CA LEU A 30 -5.38 -5.35 -3.57
C LEU A 30 -5.24 -6.86 -3.36
N ASN A 31 -6.30 -7.54 -2.89
CA ASN A 31 -6.28 -9.00 -2.72
C ASN A 31 -6.08 -9.74 -4.04
N ARG A 32 -6.69 -9.26 -5.12
CA ARG A 32 -6.50 -9.82 -6.46
C ARG A 32 -5.05 -9.72 -6.91
N ILE A 33 -4.40 -8.59 -6.69
CA ILE A 33 -2.98 -8.38 -7.03
C ILE A 33 -2.10 -9.28 -6.14
N LEU A 34 -2.35 -9.35 -4.84
CA LEU A 34 -1.59 -10.18 -3.91
C LEU A 34 -1.66 -11.67 -4.25
N ASN A 35 -2.80 -12.14 -4.77
CA ASN A 35 -2.98 -13.52 -5.22
C ASN A 35 -2.34 -13.84 -6.58
N SER A 36 -1.73 -12.86 -7.25
CA SER A 36 -0.98 -13.11 -8.49
C SER A 36 0.32 -13.87 -8.23
N ASP A 37 0.72 -14.72 -9.16
CA ASP A 37 1.96 -15.52 -9.07
C ASP A 37 3.20 -14.65 -8.84
N GLU A 38 3.24 -13.46 -9.46
CA GLU A 38 4.31 -12.47 -9.28
C GLU A 38 4.42 -12.02 -7.82
N CYS A 39 3.30 -11.69 -7.17
CA CYS A 39 3.30 -11.29 -5.77
C CYS A 39 3.60 -12.47 -4.82
N GLN A 40 3.05 -13.65 -5.10
CA GLN A 40 3.32 -14.86 -4.32
C GLN A 40 4.79 -15.31 -4.38
N THR A 41 5.47 -15.00 -5.48
CA THR A 41 6.90 -15.31 -5.65
C THR A 41 7.81 -14.22 -5.09
N ALA A 42 7.41 -12.94 -5.22
CA ALA A 42 8.23 -11.80 -4.82
C ALA A 42 8.10 -11.44 -3.33
N LEU A 43 6.92 -11.66 -2.73
CA LEU A 43 6.65 -11.29 -1.34
C LEU A 43 6.73 -12.50 -0.41
N THR A 44 7.12 -12.25 0.83
CA THR A 44 7.03 -13.26 1.88
C THR A 44 5.58 -13.40 2.36
N GLY A 45 5.21 -14.60 2.85
CA GLY A 45 3.86 -14.84 3.40
C GLY A 45 3.46 -13.83 4.48
N LYS A 46 4.40 -13.44 5.34
CA LYS A 46 4.17 -12.38 6.35
C LYS A 46 3.81 -11.04 5.73
N GLN A 47 4.48 -10.62 4.66
CA GLN A 47 4.17 -9.36 3.98
C GLN A 47 2.78 -9.41 3.34
N ILE A 48 2.42 -10.54 2.73
CA ILE A 48 1.10 -10.75 2.15
C ILE A 48 0.02 -10.67 3.24
N ASP A 49 0.23 -11.34 4.38
CA ASP A 49 -0.72 -11.32 5.49
C ASP A 49 -0.89 -9.91 6.08
N THR A 50 0.20 -9.15 6.25
CA THR A 50 0.11 -7.75 6.72
C THR A 50 -0.65 -6.86 5.74
N LEU A 51 -0.45 -7.04 4.43
CA LEU A 51 -1.19 -6.29 3.40
C LEU A 51 -2.67 -6.66 3.37
N ARG A 52 -3.00 -7.93 3.64
CA ARG A 52 -4.39 -8.39 3.80
C ARG A 52 -5.05 -7.78 5.04
N ASP A 53 -4.35 -7.75 6.17
CA ASP A 53 -4.87 -7.12 7.40
C ASP A 53 -5.13 -5.62 7.20
N PHE A 54 -4.23 -4.94 6.48
CA PHE A 54 -4.42 -3.55 6.09
C PHE A 54 -5.61 -3.38 5.14
N SER A 55 -5.74 -4.25 4.13
CA SER A 55 -6.87 -4.19 3.18
C SER A 55 -8.22 -4.36 3.89
N ASP A 56 -8.31 -5.26 4.87
CA ASP A 56 -9.50 -5.46 5.70
C ASP A 56 -9.82 -4.26 6.60
N LYS A 57 -8.81 -3.48 6.99
CA LYS A 57 -9.02 -2.21 7.71
C LYS A 57 -9.53 -1.13 6.77
N VAL A 58 -8.95 -0.99 5.58
CA VAL A 58 -9.40 -0.05 4.55
C VAL A 58 -10.84 -0.35 4.12
N LYS A 59 -11.18 -1.64 3.96
CA LYS A 59 -12.54 -2.11 3.70
C LYS A 59 -13.57 -1.63 4.72
N LYS A 60 -13.17 -1.48 5.99
CA LYS A 60 -14.05 -0.98 7.07
C LYS A 60 -14.22 0.54 7.05
N VAL A 61 -13.38 1.28 6.33
CA VAL A 61 -13.49 2.74 6.20
C VAL A 61 -14.72 3.11 5.37
N GLY A 62 -15.10 2.29 4.38
CA GLY A 62 -16.23 2.56 3.50
C GLY A 62 -15.82 3.43 2.30
N GLU A 63 -16.65 4.39 1.92
CA GLU A 63 -16.42 5.28 0.76
C GLU A 63 -15.12 6.08 0.88
N ILE A 64 -14.39 6.21 -0.23
CA ILE A 64 -13.15 6.97 -0.31
C ILE A 64 -13.46 8.41 -0.70
N THR A 65 -13.74 9.19 0.33
CA THR A 65 -13.72 10.66 0.33
C THR A 65 -12.36 11.22 0.78
N TYR A 66 -12.18 12.53 0.68
CA TYR A 66 -10.99 13.24 1.18
C TYR A 66 -10.62 12.91 2.65
N TYR A 67 -11.62 12.77 3.54
CA TYR A 67 -11.38 12.48 4.95
C TYR A 67 -10.96 11.04 5.20
N SER A 68 -11.57 10.11 4.47
CA SER A 68 -11.21 8.68 4.50
C SER A 68 -9.86 8.42 3.85
N GLU A 69 -9.47 9.15 2.79
CA GLU A 69 -8.11 9.08 2.24
C GLU A 69 -7.06 9.41 3.31
N GLN A 70 -7.27 10.50 4.06
CA GLN A 70 -6.36 10.86 5.15
C GLN A 70 -6.33 9.76 6.21
N ARG A 71 -7.49 9.21 6.57
CA ARG A 71 -7.58 8.10 7.53
C ARG A 71 -6.89 6.82 7.04
N ILE A 72 -6.95 6.53 5.74
CA ILE A 72 -6.24 5.39 5.15
C ILE A 72 -4.73 5.62 5.18
N LYS A 73 -4.24 6.85 4.91
CA LYS A 73 -2.83 7.21 5.08
C LYS A 73 -2.36 7.12 6.53
N ASP A 74 -3.20 7.52 7.47
CA ASP A 74 -2.90 7.41 8.90
C ASP A 74 -2.83 5.93 9.32
N LEU A 75 -3.77 5.09 8.84
CA LEU A 75 -3.71 3.64 9.01
C LEU A 75 -2.46 3.02 8.38
N GLU A 76 -2.09 3.47 7.18
CA GLU A 76 -0.87 3.01 6.50
C GLU A 76 0.35 3.31 7.36
N LYS A 77 0.41 4.52 7.93
CA LYS A 77 1.48 4.94 8.83
C LYS A 77 1.49 4.15 10.14
N GLU A 78 0.33 3.81 10.69
CA GLU A 78 0.21 3.00 11.90
C GLU A 78 0.69 1.55 11.68
N PHE A 79 0.37 0.96 10.53
CA PHE A 79 0.75 -0.41 10.19
C PHE A 79 2.21 -0.55 9.72
N PHE A 80 2.66 0.37 8.87
CA PHE A 80 3.94 0.24 8.14
C PHE A 80 4.98 1.29 8.56
N GLY A 81 4.61 2.24 9.42
CA GLY A 81 5.47 3.33 9.89
C GLY A 81 5.59 4.49 8.89
N ASP A 82 6.51 5.42 9.17
CA ASP A 82 6.73 6.63 8.35
C ASP A 82 7.13 6.35 6.89
N LYS A 83 7.59 5.13 6.59
CA LYS A 83 8.01 4.74 5.23
C LYS A 83 6.86 4.18 4.38
N GLY A 84 5.69 3.96 4.98
CA GLY A 84 4.50 3.40 4.31
C GLY A 84 4.71 1.97 3.78
N ILE A 85 3.75 1.50 2.99
CA ILE A 85 3.73 0.13 2.46
C ILE A 85 4.95 -0.12 1.57
N LEU A 86 5.29 0.82 0.68
CA LEU A 86 6.42 0.66 -0.24
C LEU A 86 7.75 0.51 0.50
N GLY A 87 7.95 1.27 1.57
CA GLY A 87 9.14 1.14 2.40
C GLY A 87 9.18 -0.14 3.21
N TYR A 88 8.04 -0.63 3.70
CA TYR A 88 7.94 -1.94 4.35
C TYR A 88 8.25 -3.10 3.41
N LEU A 89 7.87 -2.96 2.13
CA LEU A 89 8.17 -3.93 1.08
C LEU A 89 9.62 -3.88 0.57
N GLY A 90 10.44 -2.95 1.09
CA GLY A 90 11.86 -2.86 0.76
C GLY A 90 12.19 -1.95 -0.42
N GLU A 91 11.24 -1.13 -0.90
CA GLU A 91 11.58 -0.02 -1.80
C GLU A 91 12.38 1.01 -0.99
N GLU A 92 13.54 1.44 -1.50
CA GLU A 92 14.26 2.58 -0.94
C GLU A 92 13.37 3.82 -1.09
N VAL A 93 12.62 4.14 -0.04
CA VAL A 93 11.99 5.45 0.10
C VAL A 93 13.14 6.42 0.30
N VAL A 94 13.68 6.94 -0.81
CA VAL A 94 14.68 8.02 -0.77
C VAL A 94 14.00 9.17 -0.04
N PRO A 95 14.43 9.53 1.18
CA PRO A 95 13.84 10.67 1.86
C PRO A 95 14.03 11.89 0.95
N PRO A 96 13.01 12.75 0.79
CA PRO A 96 13.19 13.98 0.03
C PRO A 96 14.42 14.69 0.61
N LYS A 97 15.37 15.05 -0.26
CA LYS A 97 16.57 15.79 0.16
C LYS A 97 16.10 16.99 0.99
N PRO A 98 16.71 17.26 2.16
CA PRO A 98 16.37 18.45 2.91
C PRO A 98 16.68 19.66 2.03
N GLU A 99 15.64 20.35 1.56
CA GLU A 99 15.78 21.66 0.94
C GLU A 99 16.20 22.62 2.04
N TRP A 100 17.49 22.98 2.04
CA TRP A 100 17.99 24.05 2.89
C TRP A 100 17.51 25.38 2.30
N PRO A 101 16.85 26.25 3.07
CA PRO A 101 16.49 27.58 2.60
C PRO A 101 17.77 28.41 2.48
N PHE A 102 18.15 28.75 1.24
CA PHE A 102 19.17 29.76 0.94
C PHE A 102 18.51 30.92 0.20
#